data_AF-A0A936A5L6-F1
#
_entry.id   AF-A0A936A5L6-F1
#
_cell.length_a   1.000
_cell.length_b   1.000
_cell.length_c   1.000
_cell.angle_alpha   90.00
_cell.angle_beta   90.00
_cell.angle_gamma   90.00
#
_symmetry.space_group_name_H-M   'P 1'
#
loop_
_entity.id
_entity.type
_entity.pdbx_description
1 polymer ?
#
loop_
_entity_poly.entity_id
_entity_poly.type
_entity_poly.pdbx_seq_one_letter_code
_entity_poly.pdbx_strand_id
1 'polypeptide(L)' 'MYQTHASLLEDMPHLADAMKSAKTFLFVEVPNLDAVEQALTGHPVFLPRRITFYGANELGMTEPGGHYVTFAQFGKA' A
#
# COMPACT_ATOMS: atom_id res chain seq x y z
N MET A 1 3.12 7.89 7.29
CA MET A 1 2.11 7.38 8.25
C MET A 1 0.85 7.13 7.44
N TYR A 2 0.37 5.90 7.35
CA TYR A 2 -0.97 5.61 6.83
C TYR A 2 -1.85 5.31 8.06
N GLN A 3 -2.89 6.11 8.24
CA GLN A 3 -3.77 6.10 9.41
C GLN A 3 -5.15 5.59 9.01
N THR A 4 -5.87 4.98 9.95
CA THR A 4 -7.26 4.58 9.72
C THR A 4 -8.17 5.80 9.66
N HIS A 5 -9.36 5.66 9.06
CA HIS A 5 -10.37 6.72 9.07
C HIS A 5 -10.79 7.10 10.51
N ALA A 6 -10.91 6.13 11.40
CA ALA A 6 -11.23 6.37 12.80
C ALA A 6 -10.15 7.22 13.49
N SER A 7 -8.88 6.85 13.33
CA SER A 7 -7.75 7.61 13.92
C SER A 7 -7.70 9.04 13.38
N LEU A 8 -7.92 9.24 12.07
CA LEU A 8 -7.91 10.57 11.46
C LEU A 8 -9.03 11.44 12.01
N LEU A 9 -10.22 10.90 12.22
CA LEU A 9 -11.36 11.64 12.76
C LEU A 9 -11.15 12.05 14.22
N GLU A 10 -10.45 11.23 15.00
CA GLU A 10 -10.07 11.56 16.38
C GLU A 10 -9.05 12.72 16.41
N ASP A 11 -8.01 12.67 15.56
CA ASP A 11 -6.91 13.65 15.59
C ASP A 11 -7.21 14.94 14.80
N MET A 12 -7.86 14.83 13.65
CA MET A 12 -8.00 15.89 12.64
C MET A 12 -9.40 15.88 11.99
N PRO A 13 -10.47 16.12 12.75
CA PRO A 13 -11.85 16.05 12.24
C PRO A 13 -12.14 17.02 11.08
N HIS A 14 -11.40 18.13 10.99
CA HIS A 14 -11.53 19.10 9.90
C HIS A 14 -11.10 18.54 8.52
N LEU A 15 -10.42 17.39 8.46
CA LEU A 15 -10.02 16.72 7.22
C LEU A 15 -10.99 15.59 6.80
N ALA A 16 -12.08 15.39 7.53
CA ALA A 16 -13.02 14.27 7.32
C ALA A 16 -13.55 14.16 5.89
N ASP A 17 -13.82 15.29 5.22
CA ASP A 17 -14.36 15.27 3.86
C ASP A 17 -13.28 15.04 2.80
N ALA A 18 -12.08 15.59 2.99
CA ALA A 18 -10.95 15.35 2.08
C ALA A 18 -10.59 13.86 2.02
N MET A 19 -10.65 13.18 3.16
CA MET A 19 -10.41 11.73 3.28
C MET A 19 -11.37 10.87 2.46
N LYS A 20 -12.64 11.27 2.32
CA LYS A 20 -13.65 10.47 1.58
C LYS A 20 -13.40 10.46 0.07
N SER A 21 -12.81 11.53 -0.47
CA SER A 21 -12.63 11.74 -1.91
C SER A 21 -11.22 11.44 -2.43
N ALA A 22 -10.21 11.37 -1.57
CA ALA A 22 -8.81 11.28 -1.98
C ALA A 22 -8.23 9.88 -1.73
N LYS A 23 -8.11 9.08 -2.81
CA LYS A 23 -7.31 7.85 -2.79
C LYS A 23 -5.96 8.11 -3.43
N THR A 24 -4.92 7.45 -2.92
CA THR A 24 -3.54 7.66 -3.39
C THR A 24 -2.95 6.35 -3.87
N PHE A 25 -2.32 6.47 -5.04
CA PHE A 25 -1.37 5.60 -5.73
C PHE A 25 0.01 5.62 -5.09
N LEU A 26 0.41 4.62 -4.29
CA LEU A 26 1.76 4.58 -3.71
C LEU A 26 2.55 3.42 -4.29
N PHE A 27 3.75 3.73 -4.75
CA PHE A 27 4.74 2.74 -5.18
C PHE A 27 5.92 2.81 -4.23
N VAL A 28 6.26 1.68 -3.62
CA VAL A 28 7.30 1.60 -2.59
C VAL A 28 8.29 0.52 -3.00
N GLU A 29 9.52 0.93 -3.28
CA GLU A 29 10.60 -0.03 -3.48
C GLU A 29 11.02 -0.64 -2.14
N VAL A 30 11.17 -1.96 -2.12
CA VAL A 30 11.56 -2.74 -0.95
C VAL A 30 12.73 -3.67 -1.29
N PRO A 31 13.65 -3.92 -0.34
CA PRO A 31 14.80 -4.79 -0.57
C PRO A 31 14.44 -6.28 -0.59
N ASN A 32 13.27 -6.66 -0.03
CA ASN A 32 12.81 -8.04 0.07
C ASN A 32 11.28 -8.11 0.01
N LEU A 33 10.75 -8.50 -1.15
CA LEU A 33 9.31 -8.66 -1.37
C LEU A 33 8.73 -9.89 -0.67
N ASP A 34 9.52 -10.95 -0.48
CA ASP A 34 9.04 -12.17 0.20
C ASP A 34 8.67 -11.88 1.66
N ALA A 35 9.46 -11.05 2.34
CA ALA A 35 9.16 -10.60 3.69
C ALA A 35 7.87 -9.77 3.76
N VAL A 36 7.63 -8.93 2.74
CA VAL A 36 6.38 -8.15 2.63
C VAL A 36 5.20 -9.08 2.41
N GLU A 37 5.29 -10.01 1.45
CA GLU A 37 4.21 -10.97 1.17
C GLU A 37 3.83 -11.80 2.40
N GLN A 38 4.83 -12.26 3.16
CA GLN A 38 4.60 -12.96 4.42
C GLN A 38 3.86 -12.08 5.44
N ALA A 39 4.27 -10.83 5.60
CA ALA A 39 3.65 -9.88 6.52
C ALA A 39 2.20 -9.51 6.13
N LEU A 40 1.84 -9.66 4.86
CA LEU A 40 0.49 -9.39 4.36
C LEU A 40 -0.46 -10.59 4.46
N THR A 41 -0.02 -11.71 5.05
CA THR A 41 -0.89 -12.88 5.25
C THR A 41 -2.16 -12.49 6.02
N GLY A 42 -3.32 -12.76 5.42
CA GLY A 42 -4.62 -12.42 6.00
C GLY A 42 -5.11 -11.00 5.70
N HIS A 43 -4.33 -10.19 4.97
CA HIS A 43 -4.75 -8.87 4.49
C HIS A 43 -5.23 -8.90 3.03
N PRO A 44 -6.15 -8.01 2.63
CA PRO A 44 -6.60 -7.92 1.25
C PRO A 44 -5.50 -7.46 0.29
N VAL A 45 -5.14 -8.34 -0.64
CA VAL A 45 -4.26 -8.04 -1.78
C VAL A 45 -5.14 -7.68 -2.98
N PHE A 46 -4.98 -6.47 -3.54
CA PHE A 46 -5.70 -6.05 -4.74
C PHE A 46 -4.92 -6.41 -6.02
N LEU A 47 -3.60 -6.48 -5.92
CA LEU A 47 -2.70 -6.78 -7.02
C LEU A 47 -1.86 -8.01 -6.63
N PRO A 48 -2.20 -9.20 -7.16
CA PRO A 48 -1.40 -10.40 -6.98
C PRO A 48 0.04 -10.19 -7.45
N ARG A 49 0.97 -10.95 -6.87
CA ARG A 49 2.38 -10.88 -7.21
C ARG A 49 2.62 -11.10 -8.70
N ARG A 50 3.40 -10.22 -9.33
CA ARG A 50 3.75 -10.31 -10.76
C ARG A 50 5.14 -9.75 -11.05
N ILE A 51 5.70 -10.15 -12.18
CA ILE A 51 6.85 -9.48 -12.78
C ILE A 51 6.35 -8.50 -13.83
N THR A 52 6.76 -7.24 -13.75
CA THR A 52 6.40 -6.20 -14.70
C THR A 52 7.32 -6.18 -15.91
N PHE A 53 6.90 -5.50 -16.99
CA PHE A 53 7.72 -5.34 -18.20
C PHE A 53 9.02 -4.57 -17.94
N TYR A 54 9.06 -3.77 -16.87
CA TYR A 54 10.21 -2.96 -16.46
C TYR A 54 11.08 -3.67 -15.41
N GLY A 55 10.84 -4.97 -15.18
CA GLY A 55 11.70 -5.81 -14.36
C GLY A 55 11.45 -5.75 -12.85
N ALA A 56 10.36 -5.13 -12.40
CA ALA A 56 9.98 -5.18 -10.99
C ALA A 56 9.24 -6.48 -10.68
N ASN A 57 9.59 -7.11 -9.57
CA ASN A 57 8.76 -8.09 -8.90
C ASN A 57 7.89 -7.32 -7.89
N GLU A 58 6.57 -7.30 -8.07
CA GLU A 58 5.68 -6.44 -7.29
C GLU A 58 4.40 -7.15 -6.83
N LEU A 59 3.80 -6.66 -5.75
CA LEU A 59 2.45 -6.99 -5.29
C LEU A 59 1.80 -5.74 -4.68
N GLY A 60 0.48 -5.72 -4.54
CA GLY A 60 -0.21 -4.55 -3.97
C GLY A 60 -1.37 -4.88 -3.04
N MET A 61 -1.51 -4.08 -1.98
CA MET A 61 -2.57 -4.17 -0.99
C MET A 61 -3.37 -2.86 -0.87
N THR A 62 -4.58 -2.97 -0.32
CA THR A 62 -5.36 -1.80 0.10
C THR A 62 -5.15 -1.59 1.59
N GLU A 63 -4.58 -0.45 1.98
CA GLU A 63 -4.31 -0.17 3.39
C GLU A 63 -5.58 0.32 4.13
N PRO A 64 -5.61 0.31 5.47
CA PRO A 64 -6.81 0.60 6.27
C PRO A 64 -7.51 1.96 6.01
N GLY A 65 -6.79 2.97 5.53
CA GLY A 65 -7.31 4.27 5.08
C GLY A 65 -7.91 4.27 3.66
N GLY A 66 -7.86 3.14 2.95
CA GLY A 66 -8.41 2.97 1.60
C GLY A 66 -7.49 3.41 0.47
N HIS A 67 -6.23 3.73 0.74
CA HIS A 67 -5.18 3.95 -0.26
C HIS A 67 -4.65 2.62 -0.81
N TYR A 68 -4.00 2.69 -1.98
CA TYR A 68 -3.41 1.54 -2.64
C TYR A 68 -1.89 1.63 -2.52
N VAL A 69 -1.28 0.55 -2.05
CA VAL A 69 0.18 0.46 -1.89
C VAL A 69 0.68 -0.71 -2.71
N THR A 70 1.53 -0.42 -3.70
CA THR A 70 2.28 -1.41 -4.46
C THR A 70 3.70 -1.46 -3.92
N PHE A 71 4.11 -2.64 -3.45
CA PHE A 71 5.49 -2.92 -3.07
C PHE A 71 6.21 -3.56 -4.25
N ALA A 72 7.42 -3.10 -4.54
CA ALA A 72 8.21 -3.60 -5.65
C ALA A 72 9.65 -3.87 -5.22
N GLN A 73 10.20 -4.98 -5.68
CA GLN A 73 11.62 -5.30 -5.57
C GLN A 73 12.20 -5.35 -6.97
N PHE A 74 13.27 -4.58 -7.19
CA PHE A 74 14.10 -4.68 -8.38
C PHE A 74 15.29 -5.62 -8.13
N GLY A 75 15.89 -6.14 -9.21
CA GLY A 75 17.16 -6.85 -9.11
C GLY A 75 18.21 -5.98 -8.40
N LYS A 76 19.14 -6.59 -7.66
CA LYS A 76 20.25 -5.84 -7.04
C LYS A 76 20.95 -5.01 -8.12
N ALA A 77 21.03 -3.70 -7.89
CA ALA A 77 21.88 -2.79 -8.66
C ALA A 77 23.36 -3.17 -8.53
#